data_AF-A0A914EFM4-F1
#
_entry.id   AF-A0A914EFM4-F1
#
_cell.length_a   1.000
_cell.length_b   1.000
_cell.length_c   1.000
_cell.angle_alpha   90.00
_cell.angle_beta   90.00
_cell.angle_gamma   90.00
#
_symmetry.space_group_name_H-M   'P 1'
#
loop_
_entity.id
_entity.type
_entity.pdbx_description
1 polymer ?
#
loop_
_entity_poly.entity_id
_entity_poly.type
_entity_poly.pdbx_seq_one_letter_code
_entity_poly.pdbx_strand_id
1 'polypeptide(L)'
;MKVHIHRDMITDTNNVTVYECKVTHVPIELKFFGPETAGMELFEEMISSEIQDALSEQICLVPGLVKDFLEAERQEILTKYDPNDPSIATTVGPLFENYLCGIDTTSTPEPDNPVDELEESIVKSGVWAPDLSLTFPPTFSDRDVIVGIDAGIVLNGETAPDTVARPKFANVTVVRDQMLGLIVSEYLPNSFLYHLYNNNLGTIHASFNLRDNAPKGLRSIAKLACSDCKILIEANLTSLPTLAIDYNGIAVTIDGIIDLKFLRKNKTSDLIGAEGKIRVLVKPFFRQSKIHSEISMTGVDFKVYKVGMRGIFASSARKFLNFIVPRAIWPKIQKRLRFLINQKGIDLPKICGVELQNLHIDYIRHAVVLSTDFTVDKDHLLRAFREFMDEDLRKTKTVRELNNKPHYL
;
A
#
# COMPACT_ATOMS: atom_id res chain seq x y z
N MET A 1 -3.31 -18.60 -30.43
CA MET A 1 -2.56 -19.32 -29.38
C MET A 1 -3.40 -19.30 -28.11
N LYS A 2 -3.46 -20.40 -27.36
CA LYS A 2 -4.08 -20.49 -26.04
C LYS A 2 -3.04 -20.92 -25.02
N VAL A 3 -2.98 -20.17 -23.93
CA VAL A 3 -2.00 -20.31 -22.85
C VAL A 3 -2.76 -20.53 -21.55
N HIS A 4 -2.30 -21.46 -20.74
CA HIS A 4 -2.80 -21.71 -19.40
C HIS A 4 -1.71 -21.30 -18.40
N ILE A 5 -2.08 -20.48 -17.42
CA ILE A 5 -1.16 -19.99 -16.38
C ILE A 5 -1.66 -20.49 -15.03
N HIS A 6 -0.77 -21.07 -14.25
CA HIS A 6 -1.08 -21.56 -12.90
C HIS A 6 0.14 -21.41 -12.00
N ARG A 7 -0.06 -21.10 -10.71
CA ARG A 7 1.03 -21.08 -9.72
C ARG A 7 1.11 -22.41 -9.00
N ASP A 8 2.27 -23.06 -9.08
CA ASP A 8 2.57 -24.22 -8.26
C ASP A 8 2.93 -23.76 -6.84
N MET A 9 2.10 -24.15 -5.88
CA MET A 9 2.24 -23.75 -4.48
C MET A 9 3.37 -24.48 -3.75
N ILE A 10 3.88 -25.59 -4.30
CA ILE A 10 4.97 -26.36 -3.70
C ILE A 10 6.31 -25.75 -4.09
N THR A 11 6.46 -25.37 -5.36
CA THR A 11 7.71 -24.81 -5.90
C THR A 11 7.76 -23.29 -5.87
N ASP A 12 6.65 -22.61 -5.55
CA ASP A 12 6.48 -21.15 -5.63
C ASP A 12 6.75 -20.55 -7.02
N THR A 13 6.55 -21.36 -8.07
CA THR A 13 6.81 -20.97 -9.47
C THR A 13 5.52 -20.78 -10.24
N ASN A 14 5.51 -19.82 -11.17
CA ASN A 14 4.42 -19.66 -12.10
C ASN A 14 4.68 -20.57 -13.31
N ASN A 15 3.75 -21.46 -13.62
CA ASN A 15 3.82 -22.34 -14.78
C ASN A 15 2.96 -21.76 -15.90
N VAL A 16 3.57 -21.59 -17.07
CA VAL A 16 2.94 -21.10 -18.30
C VAL A 16 2.99 -22.23 -19.31
N THR A 17 1.84 -22.81 -19.65
CA THR A 17 1.73 -23.92 -20.60
C THR A 17 0.94 -23.51 -21.83
N VAL A 18 1.54 -23.69 -23.00
CA VAL A 18 0.87 -23.46 -24.30
C VAL A 18 0.24 -24.78 -24.73
N TYR A 19 -1.09 -24.88 -24.66
CA TYR A 19 -1.80 -26.13 -24.99
C TYR A 19 -2.44 -26.10 -26.38
N GLU A 20 -2.58 -24.92 -27.00
CA GLU A 20 -2.98 -24.80 -28.40
C GLU A 20 -2.22 -23.66 -29.09
N CYS A 21 -1.34 -24.00 -30.02
CA CYS A 21 -0.62 -23.03 -30.85
C CYS A 21 -0.90 -23.32 -32.32
N LYS A 22 -1.70 -22.46 -32.96
CA LYS A 22 -2.01 -22.51 -34.39
C LYS A 22 -1.57 -21.21 -35.02
N VAL A 23 -0.54 -21.27 -35.86
CA VAL A 23 -0.06 -20.14 -36.67
C VAL A 23 -0.62 -20.35 -38.07
N THR A 24 -1.69 -19.62 -38.39
CA THR A 24 -2.49 -19.95 -39.59
C THR A 24 -1.94 -19.33 -40.87
N HIS A 25 -1.18 -18.23 -40.81
CA HIS A 25 -0.54 -17.62 -41.98
C HIS A 25 0.68 -16.78 -41.57
N VAL A 26 1.86 -17.13 -42.08
CA VAL A 26 3.01 -16.20 -42.16
C VAL A 26 3.11 -15.77 -43.62
N PRO A 27 2.86 -14.50 -43.98
CA PRO A 27 3.10 -14.04 -45.34
C PRO A 27 4.60 -14.03 -45.60
N ILE A 28 5.09 -15.05 -46.32
CA ILE A 28 6.49 -15.18 -46.70
C ILE A 28 6.61 -14.71 -48.15
N GLU A 29 7.41 -13.68 -48.40
CA GLU A 29 7.77 -13.22 -49.74
C GLU A 29 9.24 -13.58 -49.98
N LEU A 30 9.50 -14.58 -50.83
CA LEU A 30 10.85 -15.00 -51.18
C LEU A 30 11.32 -14.20 -52.40
N LYS A 31 12.46 -13.52 -52.27
CA LYS A 31 13.11 -12.76 -53.36
C LYS A 31 14.44 -13.39 -53.68
N PHE A 32 14.54 -14.02 -54.84
CA PHE A 32 15.77 -14.63 -55.34
C PHE A 32 16.52 -13.64 -56.25
N PHE A 33 17.84 -13.57 -56.11
CA PHE A 33 18.71 -12.69 -56.90
C PHE A 33 19.82 -13.50 -57.58
N GLY A 34 20.06 -13.27 -58.88
CA GLY A 34 21.17 -13.88 -59.64
C GLY A 34 20.74 -14.58 -60.93
N PRO A 35 21.69 -15.18 -61.67
CA PRO A 35 21.42 -15.88 -62.93
C PRO A 35 20.76 -17.26 -62.76
N GLU A 36 20.75 -17.82 -61.54
CA GLU A 36 20.21 -19.15 -61.22
C GLU A 36 18.79 -19.11 -60.60
N THR A 37 18.13 -17.95 -60.63
CA THR A 37 16.83 -17.72 -59.95
C THR A 37 15.71 -18.62 -60.44
N ALA A 38 15.70 -18.96 -61.73
CA ALA A 38 14.69 -19.84 -62.33
C ALA A 38 14.64 -21.24 -61.69
N GLY A 39 15.75 -21.73 -61.12
CA GLY A 39 15.79 -23.00 -60.40
C GLY A 39 15.27 -22.89 -58.97
N MET A 40 15.36 -21.71 -58.35
CA MET A 40 14.95 -21.47 -56.96
C MET A 40 13.45 -21.18 -56.82
N GLU A 41 12.83 -20.57 -57.83
CA GLU A 41 11.37 -20.38 -57.90
C GLU A 41 10.62 -21.74 -57.84
N LEU A 42 11.23 -22.82 -58.34
CA LEU A 42 10.65 -24.17 -58.26
C LEU A 42 10.60 -24.73 -56.83
N PHE A 43 11.43 -24.21 -55.92
CA PHE A 43 11.47 -24.62 -54.52
C PHE A 43 10.76 -23.62 -53.60
N GLU A 44 10.13 -22.57 -54.14
CA GLU A 44 9.53 -21.49 -53.36
C GLU A 44 8.49 -22.01 -52.35
N GLU A 45 7.61 -22.94 -52.77
CA GLU A 45 6.62 -23.55 -51.89
C GLU A 45 7.26 -24.41 -50.80
N MET A 46 8.29 -25.19 -51.14
CA MET A 46 9.01 -26.05 -50.21
C MET A 46 9.74 -25.22 -49.14
N ILE A 47 10.47 -24.19 -49.58
CA ILE A 47 11.19 -23.26 -48.71
C ILE A 47 10.20 -22.49 -47.83
N SER A 48 9.09 -22.03 -48.40
CA SER A 48 8.04 -21.32 -47.64
C SER A 48 7.41 -22.22 -46.58
N SER A 49 7.15 -23.49 -46.89
CA SER A 49 6.63 -24.46 -45.94
C SER A 49 7.61 -24.70 -44.78
N GLU A 50 8.89 -24.94 -45.08
CA GLU A 50 9.91 -25.14 -44.02
C GLU A 50 10.09 -23.89 -43.16
N ILE A 51 10.11 -22.71 -43.77
CA ILE A 51 10.18 -21.44 -43.03
C ILE A 51 8.93 -21.28 -42.15
N GLN A 52 7.75 -21.60 -42.67
CA GLN A 52 6.50 -21.50 -41.90
C GLN A 52 6.50 -22.45 -40.70
N ASP A 53 6.97 -23.69 -40.86
CA ASP A 53 7.06 -24.67 -39.77
C ASP A 53 8.08 -24.21 -38.71
N ALA A 54 9.26 -23.79 -39.14
CA ALA A 54 10.31 -23.28 -38.24
C ALA A 54 9.85 -22.03 -37.48
N LEU A 55 9.20 -21.07 -38.17
CA LEU A 55 8.65 -19.88 -37.52
C LEU A 55 7.52 -20.22 -36.57
N SER A 56 6.65 -21.16 -36.94
CA SER A 56 5.55 -21.59 -36.08
C SER A 56 6.08 -22.17 -34.77
N GLU A 57 7.09 -23.04 -34.83
CA GLU A 57 7.74 -23.60 -33.65
C GLU A 57 8.31 -22.50 -32.75
N GLN A 58 9.07 -21.54 -33.32
CA GLN A 58 9.65 -20.43 -32.54
C GLN A 58 8.58 -19.52 -31.93
N ILE A 59 7.52 -19.20 -32.67
CA ILE A 59 6.39 -18.39 -32.17
C ILE A 59 5.73 -19.09 -30.98
N CYS A 60 5.58 -20.41 -31.03
CA CYS A 60 4.96 -21.18 -29.94
C CYS A 60 5.80 -21.20 -28.65
N LEU A 61 7.10 -20.91 -28.72
CA LEU A 61 8.00 -20.82 -27.56
C LEU A 61 7.93 -19.46 -26.86
N VAL A 62 7.46 -18.40 -27.53
CA VAL A 62 7.46 -17.02 -27.02
C VAL A 62 6.84 -16.90 -25.62
N PRO A 63 5.68 -17.50 -25.28
CA PRO A 63 5.13 -17.39 -23.94
C PRO A 63 6.05 -17.95 -22.84
N GLY A 64 6.78 -19.03 -23.12
CA GLY A 64 7.77 -19.59 -22.20
C GLY A 64 8.96 -18.66 -22.02
N LEU A 65 9.47 -18.10 -23.12
CA LEU A 65 10.58 -17.12 -23.07
C LEU A 65 10.20 -15.85 -22.31
N VAL A 66 8.97 -15.36 -22.47
CA VAL A 66 8.45 -14.22 -21.70
C VAL A 66 8.32 -14.58 -20.22
N LYS A 67 7.88 -15.79 -19.88
CA LYS A 67 7.85 -16.27 -18.49
C LYS A 67 9.26 -16.25 -17.88
N ASP A 68 10.23 -16.84 -18.57
CA ASP A 68 11.61 -16.96 -18.08
C ASP A 68 12.26 -15.58 -17.92
N PHE A 69 11.99 -14.66 -18.86
CA PHE A 69 12.36 -13.25 -18.74
C PHE A 69 11.79 -12.63 -17.45
N LEU A 70 10.46 -12.72 -17.24
CA LEU A 70 9.82 -12.13 -16.06
C LEU A 70 10.28 -12.77 -14.74
N GLU A 71 10.62 -14.06 -14.72
CA GLU A 71 11.16 -14.74 -13.54
C GLU A 71 12.61 -14.34 -13.24
N ALA A 72 13.45 -14.19 -14.27
CA ALA A 72 14.80 -13.67 -14.12
C ALA A 72 14.78 -12.26 -13.52
N GLU A 73 13.88 -11.40 -14.01
CA GLU A 73 13.69 -10.04 -13.50
C GLU A 73 13.20 -10.01 -12.05
N ARG A 74 12.22 -10.86 -11.70
CA ARG A 74 11.76 -11.00 -10.31
C ARG A 74 12.93 -11.30 -9.36
N GLN A 75 13.82 -12.22 -9.74
CA GLN A 75 14.95 -12.62 -8.90
C GLN A 75 15.98 -11.51 -8.75
N GLU A 76 16.26 -10.75 -9.81
CA GLU A 76 17.20 -9.64 -9.73
C GLU A 76 16.71 -8.54 -8.77
N ILE A 77 15.41 -8.20 -8.82
CA ILE A 77 14.78 -7.25 -7.89
C ILE A 77 14.91 -7.72 -6.43
N LEU A 78 14.64 -9.01 -6.17
CA LEU A 78 14.70 -9.57 -4.82
C LEU A 78 16.13 -9.65 -4.26
N THR A 79 17.15 -9.80 -5.12
CA THR A 79 18.56 -9.90 -4.68
C THR A 79 19.23 -8.56 -4.38
N LYS A 80 18.80 -7.46 -5.02
CA LYS A 80 19.36 -6.11 -4.79
C LYS A 80 18.66 -5.34 -3.66
N TYR A 81 17.46 -5.74 -3.26
CA TYR A 81 16.75 -5.16 -2.11
C TYR A 81 17.17 -5.85 -0.79
N ASP A 82 18.45 -5.72 -0.39
CA ASP A 82 18.86 -5.99 1.01
C ASP A 82 18.72 -4.67 1.81
N PRO A 83 17.78 -4.58 2.78
CA PRO A 83 17.62 -3.38 3.59
C PRO A 83 18.85 -2.99 4.42
N ASN A 84 19.88 -3.85 4.49
CA ASN A 84 21.04 -3.68 5.35
C ASN A 84 22.34 -3.28 4.63
N ASP A 85 22.38 -3.18 3.30
CA ASP A 85 23.61 -2.82 2.58
C ASP A 85 23.37 -1.86 1.38
N PRO A 86 23.51 -0.53 1.58
CA PRO A 86 23.35 0.46 0.52
C PRO A 86 24.55 0.55 -0.46
N SER A 87 25.54 -0.35 -0.39
CA SER A 87 26.80 -0.20 -1.12
C SER A 87 26.99 -1.10 -2.36
N ILE A 88 26.04 -1.98 -2.68
CA ILE A 88 26.16 -2.91 -3.82
C ILE A 88 25.32 -2.43 -5.03
N ALA A 89 25.58 -1.21 -5.52
CA ALA A 89 24.95 -0.69 -6.74
C ALA A 89 25.86 -0.71 -7.99
N THR A 90 27.13 -1.14 -7.88
CA THR A 90 28.14 -0.74 -8.89
C THR A 90 28.71 -1.82 -9.80
N THR A 91 28.27 -3.07 -9.76
CA THR A 91 28.81 -4.07 -10.71
C THR A 91 27.82 -5.19 -10.95
N VAL A 92 27.04 -5.10 -12.04
CA VAL A 92 26.60 -6.17 -12.96
C VAL A 92 25.51 -5.55 -13.84
N GLY A 93 25.76 -5.47 -15.16
CA GLY A 93 24.77 -5.36 -16.24
C GLY A 93 23.79 -4.17 -16.20
N PRO A 94 23.20 -3.78 -17.33
CA PRO A 94 22.12 -2.81 -17.27
C PRO A 94 20.82 -3.53 -16.82
N LEU A 95 20.29 -3.04 -15.69
CA LEU A 95 19.12 -3.53 -14.95
C LEU A 95 17.79 -3.15 -15.59
N PHE A 96 16.76 -3.98 -15.43
CA PHE A 96 15.35 -3.62 -15.70
C PHE A 96 14.84 -2.40 -14.90
N GLU A 97 15.42 -2.14 -13.71
CA GLU A 97 15.25 -0.87 -12.97
C GLU A 97 15.92 0.32 -13.67
N ASN A 98 17.14 0.19 -14.20
CA ASN A 98 17.79 1.26 -15.00
C ASN A 98 17.08 1.50 -16.33
N TYR A 99 16.34 0.50 -16.77
CA TYR A 99 15.55 0.50 -17.96
C TYR A 99 14.22 1.23 -17.71
N LEU A 100 13.31 0.69 -16.89
CA LEU A 100 12.00 1.31 -16.68
C LEU A 100 12.07 2.59 -15.80
N CYS A 101 13.02 2.66 -14.87
CA CYS A 101 13.33 3.83 -14.07
C CYS A 101 14.58 4.47 -14.69
N GLY A 102 14.43 5.17 -15.81
CA GLY A 102 15.51 6.06 -16.27
C GLY A 102 15.97 6.88 -15.07
N ILE A 103 17.27 6.87 -14.76
CA ILE A 103 17.85 7.50 -13.56
C ILE A 103 17.37 8.95 -13.51
N ASP A 104 16.32 9.20 -12.73
CA ASP A 104 15.80 10.53 -12.54
C ASP A 104 16.63 11.14 -11.41
N THR A 105 17.75 11.74 -11.80
CA THR A 105 18.64 12.51 -10.91
C THR A 105 17.97 13.77 -10.34
N THR A 106 16.65 13.95 -10.53
CA THR A 106 15.94 15.17 -10.17
C THR A 106 14.97 15.04 -8.99
N SER A 107 14.77 13.85 -8.40
CA SER A 107 14.11 13.79 -7.09
C SER A 107 15.09 14.21 -6.00
N THR A 108 15.29 15.52 -5.89
CA THR A 108 15.83 16.14 -4.69
C THR A 108 14.94 15.65 -3.54
N PRO A 109 15.47 14.95 -2.51
CA PRO A 109 14.67 14.67 -1.33
C PRO A 109 14.17 16.02 -0.81
N GLU A 110 12.86 16.22 -0.80
CA GLU A 110 12.29 17.39 -0.14
C GLU A 110 12.87 17.40 1.28
N PRO A 111 13.42 18.54 1.74
CA PRO A 111 14.06 18.59 3.04
C PRO A 111 13.06 18.11 4.10
N ASP A 112 13.44 17.05 4.81
CA ASP A 112 12.74 16.51 5.96
C ASP A 112 12.41 17.66 6.91
N ASN A 113 11.17 18.13 6.84
CA ASN A 113 10.60 18.98 7.86
C ASN A 113 10.35 18.09 9.09
N PRO A 114 10.55 18.64 10.30
CA PRO A 114 10.79 17.87 11.50
C PRO A 114 9.70 16.81 11.68
N VAL A 115 10.15 15.55 11.73
CA VAL A 115 9.36 14.39 12.17
C VAL A 115 8.61 14.81 13.44
N ASP A 116 7.28 14.82 13.38
CA ASP A 116 6.45 15.23 14.51
C ASP A 116 6.77 14.28 15.68
N GLU A 117 6.94 14.77 16.92
CA GLU A 117 7.30 13.95 18.11
C GLU A 117 6.40 12.70 18.27
N LEU A 118 5.20 12.74 17.68
CA LEU A 118 4.23 11.66 17.63
C LEU A 118 4.62 10.51 16.70
N GLU A 119 5.12 10.78 15.49
CA GLU A 119 5.59 9.76 14.56
C GLU A 119 6.78 9.03 15.19
N GLU A 120 7.69 9.78 15.80
CA GLU A 120 8.74 9.20 16.62
C GLU A 120 8.20 8.31 17.74
N SER A 121 7.14 8.69 18.45
CA SER A 121 6.64 7.87 19.58
C SER A 121 6.03 6.52 19.15
N ILE A 122 5.30 6.48 18.02
CA ILE A 122 4.69 5.25 17.49
C ILE A 122 5.75 4.39 16.82
N VAL A 123 6.65 4.99 16.05
CA VAL A 123 7.76 4.29 15.38
C VAL A 123 8.79 3.79 16.40
N LYS A 124 9.05 4.51 17.50
CA LYS A 124 9.91 4.03 18.60
C LYS A 124 9.27 2.93 19.45
N SER A 125 7.96 2.73 19.36
CA SER A 125 7.25 1.71 20.16
C SER A 125 7.44 0.27 19.66
N GLY A 126 7.93 0.10 18.43
CA GLY A 126 8.21 -1.21 17.85
C GLY A 126 8.30 -1.18 16.33
N VAL A 127 8.62 -2.33 15.75
CA VAL A 127 8.64 -2.53 14.30
C VAL A 127 7.23 -2.86 13.84
N TRP A 128 6.69 -2.02 12.96
CA TRP A 128 5.38 -2.19 12.34
C TRP A 128 5.56 -2.68 10.90
N ALA A 129 4.88 -3.75 10.54
CA ALA A 129 4.91 -4.27 9.17
C ALA A 129 3.56 -4.89 8.78
N PRO A 130 3.16 -4.83 7.51
CA PRO A 130 2.04 -5.64 7.02
C PRO A 130 2.45 -7.11 6.92
N ASP A 131 1.53 -8.02 7.23
CA ASP A 131 1.68 -9.45 6.95
C ASP A 131 1.54 -9.69 5.45
N LEU A 132 2.65 -10.01 4.79
CA LEU A 132 2.69 -10.26 3.35
C LEU A 132 2.37 -11.71 2.99
N SER A 133 1.92 -12.53 3.96
CA SER A 133 1.52 -13.91 3.72
C SER A 133 0.42 -13.99 2.67
N LEU A 134 0.65 -14.82 1.66
CA LEU A 134 -0.28 -15.07 0.58
C LEU A 134 -1.45 -15.93 1.09
N THR A 135 -2.53 -15.28 1.50
CA THR A 135 -3.74 -15.94 2.03
C THR A 135 -4.70 -16.39 0.94
N PHE A 136 -4.68 -15.72 -0.21
CA PHE A 136 -5.47 -16.07 -1.38
C PHE A 136 -4.52 -16.29 -2.56
N PRO A 137 -4.26 -17.55 -2.94
CA PRO A 137 -3.39 -17.85 -4.06
C PRO A 137 -3.98 -17.27 -5.36
N PRO A 138 -3.13 -16.95 -6.36
CA PRO A 138 -3.58 -16.45 -7.64
C PRO A 138 -4.67 -17.33 -8.25
N THR A 139 -5.85 -16.74 -8.43
CA THR A 139 -6.99 -17.36 -9.09
C THR A 139 -7.20 -16.69 -10.44
N PHE A 140 -7.13 -17.47 -11.51
CA PHE A 140 -7.27 -17.02 -12.88
C PHE A 140 -8.70 -17.27 -13.35
N SER A 141 -9.33 -16.25 -13.93
CA SER A 141 -10.62 -16.35 -14.61
C SER A 141 -10.48 -15.90 -16.07
N ASP A 142 -11.57 -16.00 -16.84
CA ASP A 142 -11.62 -15.47 -18.21
C ASP A 142 -11.54 -13.93 -18.26
N ARG A 143 -11.66 -13.24 -17.12
CA ARG A 143 -11.71 -11.77 -17.03
C ARG A 143 -10.59 -11.16 -16.21
N ASP A 144 -10.17 -11.82 -15.14
CA ASP A 144 -9.30 -11.25 -14.13
C ASP A 144 -8.38 -12.28 -13.48
N VAL A 145 -7.29 -11.77 -12.90
CA VAL A 145 -6.39 -12.53 -12.03
C VAL A 145 -6.47 -11.90 -10.65
N ILE A 146 -6.92 -12.68 -9.68
CA ILE A 146 -7.09 -12.22 -8.30
C ILE A 146 -6.01 -12.84 -7.44
N VAL A 147 -5.28 -12.00 -6.71
CA VAL A 147 -4.26 -12.40 -5.73
C VAL A 147 -4.54 -11.66 -4.44
N GLY A 148 -4.42 -12.32 -3.28
CA GLY A 148 -4.64 -11.69 -2.00
C GLY A 148 -3.59 -12.07 -0.96
N ILE A 149 -3.14 -11.06 -0.23
CA ILE A 149 -2.28 -11.18 0.94
C ILE A 149 -3.10 -10.86 2.20
N ASP A 150 -2.67 -11.32 3.37
CA ASP A 150 -3.35 -11.01 4.64
C ASP A 150 -3.36 -9.49 4.90
N ALA A 151 -2.20 -8.85 4.71
CA ALA A 151 -1.94 -7.43 4.93
C ALA A 151 -2.37 -6.89 6.31
N GLY A 152 -2.65 -7.76 7.27
CA GLY A 152 -2.88 -7.39 8.66
C GLY A 152 -1.62 -6.77 9.25
N ILE A 153 -1.77 -5.77 10.09
CA ILE A 153 -0.61 -5.13 10.72
C ILE A 153 -0.05 -6.04 11.81
N VAL A 154 1.27 -6.23 11.75
CA VAL A 154 2.10 -6.97 12.69
C VAL A 154 2.93 -5.97 13.48
N LEU A 155 2.98 -6.15 14.80
CA LEU A 155 3.83 -5.36 15.70
C LEU A 155 4.84 -6.27 16.38
N ASN A 156 6.14 -6.01 16.17
CA ASN A 156 7.23 -6.80 16.74
C ASN A 156 7.11 -8.32 16.46
N GLY A 157 6.56 -8.68 15.29
CA GLY A 157 6.33 -10.08 14.89
C GLY A 157 5.02 -10.68 15.40
N GLU A 158 4.25 -9.96 16.22
CA GLU A 158 2.94 -10.43 16.70
C GLU A 158 1.80 -9.94 15.78
N THR A 159 0.98 -10.87 15.31
CA THR A 159 -0.22 -10.60 14.52
C THR A 159 -1.42 -10.29 15.44
N ALA A 160 -2.42 -9.61 14.89
CA ALA A 160 -3.69 -9.45 15.58
C ALA A 160 -4.40 -10.82 15.75
N PRO A 161 -5.09 -11.06 16.88
CA PRO A 161 -5.79 -12.32 17.14
C PRO A 161 -6.99 -12.50 16.20
N ASP A 162 -7.47 -13.74 16.10
CA ASP A 162 -8.62 -14.12 15.26
C ASP A 162 -9.95 -13.43 15.63
N THR A 163 -10.01 -12.75 16.78
CA THR A 163 -11.15 -11.89 17.14
C THR A 163 -11.25 -10.66 16.25
N VAL A 164 -10.16 -10.24 15.61
CA VAL A 164 -10.18 -9.23 14.55
C VAL A 164 -10.63 -9.91 13.26
N ALA A 165 -11.90 -9.71 12.91
CA ALA A 165 -12.53 -10.42 11.82
C ALA A 165 -11.90 -10.10 10.46
N ARG A 166 -11.57 -11.15 9.71
CA ARG A 166 -11.23 -11.06 8.28
C ARG A 166 -12.53 -11.10 7.46
N PRO A 167 -12.92 -10.00 6.80
CA PRO A 167 -14.16 -9.98 6.04
C PRO A 167 -14.07 -10.93 4.84
N LYS A 168 -15.17 -11.63 4.57
CA LYS A 168 -15.30 -12.47 3.38
C LYS A 168 -16.01 -11.69 2.29
N PHE A 169 -15.39 -11.59 1.13
CA PHE A 169 -15.99 -10.94 -0.03
C PHE A 169 -16.74 -12.00 -0.85
N ALA A 170 -18.07 -11.87 -0.94
CA ALA A 170 -18.90 -12.80 -1.69
C ALA A 170 -18.84 -12.59 -3.21
N ASN A 171 -18.50 -11.38 -3.66
CA ASN A 171 -18.27 -11.04 -5.08
C ASN A 171 -17.21 -9.94 -5.16
N VAL A 172 -16.09 -10.26 -5.81
CA VAL A 172 -14.95 -9.37 -6.05
C VAL A 172 -15.14 -8.55 -7.35
N THR A 173 -16.28 -8.72 -8.02
CA THR A 173 -16.67 -8.09 -9.30
C THR A 173 -16.87 -6.56 -9.23
N VAL A 174 -16.31 -5.89 -8.23
CA VAL A 174 -16.46 -4.45 -8.00
C VAL A 174 -15.27 -3.65 -8.52
N VAL A 175 -14.18 -4.34 -8.91
CA VAL A 175 -13.20 -3.72 -9.80
C VAL A 175 -13.95 -3.37 -11.09
N ARG A 176 -13.99 -2.08 -11.42
CA ARG A 176 -14.64 -1.59 -12.65
C ARG A 176 -13.96 -2.20 -13.89
N ASP A 177 -14.41 -1.85 -15.08
CA ASP A 177 -13.71 -2.16 -16.35
C ASP A 177 -12.37 -1.38 -16.46
N GLN A 178 -11.48 -1.55 -15.48
CA GLN A 178 -10.16 -0.94 -15.37
C GLN A 178 -9.10 -2.02 -15.22
N MET A 179 -7.86 -1.71 -15.60
CA MET A 179 -6.80 -2.71 -15.71
C MET A 179 -6.30 -3.27 -14.37
N LEU A 180 -6.35 -2.49 -13.29
CA LEU A 180 -5.90 -2.90 -11.95
C LEU A 180 -6.93 -2.49 -10.88
N GLY A 181 -7.25 -3.43 -10.00
CA GLY A 181 -8.07 -3.21 -8.81
C GLY A 181 -7.36 -3.62 -7.53
N LEU A 182 -7.34 -2.74 -6.52
CA LEU A 182 -6.90 -3.05 -5.17
C LEU A 182 -8.08 -2.98 -4.21
N ILE A 183 -8.36 -4.08 -3.51
CA ILE A 183 -9.42 -4.14 -2.49
C ILE A 183 -8.76 -4.12 -1.12
N VAL A 184 -8.97 -3.03 -0.39
CA VAL A 184 -8.44 -2.85 0.97
C VAL A 184 -9.57 -3.08 1.96
N SER A 185 -9.47 -4.18 2.70
CA SER A 185 -10.47 -4.57 3.68
C SER A 185 -10.37 -3.78 4.99
N GLU A 186 -11.46 -3.73 5.75
CA GLU A 186 -11.46 -3.14 7.10
C GLU A 186 -10.60 -3.90 8.11
N TYR A 187 -10.17 -5.12 7.80
CA TYR A 187 -9.28 -5.92 8.64
C TYR A 187 -7.89 -5.28 8.79
N LEU A 188 -7.34 -4.68 7.72
CA LEU A 188 -6.05 -3.99 7.77
C LEU A 188 -6.03 -2.86 8.83
N PRO A 189 -6.94 -1.87 8.81
CA PRO A 189 -6.92 -0.84 9.84
C PRO A 189 -7.42 -1.34 11.20
N ASN A 190 -8.29 -2.36 11.27
CA ASN A 190 -8.72 -2.90 12.57
C ASN A 190 -7.61 -3.68 13.29
N SER A 191 -6.73 -4.38 12.56
CA SER A 191 -5.53 -5.01 13.15
C SER A 191 -4.56 -3.95 13.68
N PHE A 192 -4.38 -2.84 12.96
CA PHE A 192 -3.64 -1.68 13.48
C PHE A 192 -4.24 -1.13 14.78
N LEU A 193 -5.56 -0.88 14.81
CA LEU A 193 -6.27 -0.35 15.98
C LEU A 193 -6.18 -1.30 17.18
N TYR A 194 -6.16 -2.60 16.93
CA TYR A 194 -5.91 -3.62 17.95
C TYR A 194 -4.56 -3.42 18.63
N HIS A 195 -3.47 -3.34 17.85
CA HIS A 195 -2.14 -3.12 18.42
C HIS A 195 -2.04 -1.77 19.15
N LEU A 196 -2.66 -0.72 18.61
CA LEU A 196 -2.68 0.60 19.24
C LEU A 196 -3.37 0.58 20.61
N TYR A 197 -4.49 -0.13 20.73
CA TYR A 197 -5.23 -0.26 21.98
C TYR A 197 -4.48 -1.14 22.99
N ASN A 198 -4.10 -2.37 22.57
CA ASN A 198 -3.54 -3.36 23.47
C ASN A 198 -2.15 -2.98 24.01
N ASN A 199 -1.39 -2.18 23.25
CA ASN A 199 -0.08 -1.68 23.65
C ASN A 199 -0.12 -0.28 24.30
N ASN A 200 -1.30 0.23 24.65
CA ASN A 200 -1.48 1.54 25.29
C ASN A 200 -0.91 2.73 24.50
N LEU A 201 -0.81 2.60 23.18
CA LEU A 201 -0.29 3.64 22.28
C LEU A 201 -1.34 4.71 21.95
N GLY A 202 -2.61 4.46 22.30
CA GLY A 202 -3.72 5.39 22.13
C GLY A 202 -3.84 6.52 23.15
N THR A 203 -2.87 6.69 24.06
CA THR A 203 -2.94 7.68 25.15
C THR A 203 -2.54 9.09 24.69
N ILE A 204 -3.41 10.08 24.92
CA ILE A 204 -3.19 11.48 24.52
C ILE A 204 -2.93 12.33 25.76
N HIS A 205 -1.76 12.97 25.79
CA HIS A 205 -1.45 14.00 26.78
C HIS A 205 -1.46 15.39 26.13
N ALA A 206 -2.15 16.34 26.77
CA ALA A 206 -2.12 17.73 26.36
C ALA A 206 -2.04 18.64 27.57
N SER A 207 -1.15 19.64 27.53
CA SER A 207 -1.10 20.67 28.56
C SER A 207 -1.53 22.02 27.96
N PHE A 208 -2.30 22.77 28.73
CA PHE A 208 -2.78 24.10 28.37
C PHE A 208 -2.53 25.07 29.50
N ASN A 209 -1.94 26.22 29.20
CA ASN A 209 -1.91 27.35 30.12
C ASN A 209 -3.29 28.04 30.10
N LEU A 210 -3.99 28.10 31.24
CA LEU A 210 -5.32 28.74 31.28
C LEU A 210 -5.27 30.24 30.99
N ARG A 211 -4.16 30.90 31.31
CA ARG A 211 -4.02 32.35 31.19
C ARG A 211 -4.18 32.83 29.74
N ASP A 212 -3.59 32.10 28.80
CA ASP A 212 -3.47 32.55 27.40
C ASP A 212 -4.58 31.95 26.52
N ASN A 213 -5.00 30.71 26.81
CA ASN A 213 -5.83 29.92 25.89
C ASN A 213 -7.25 29.58 26.40
N ALA A 214 -7.68 30.09 27.57
CA ALA A 214 -9.04 29.83 28.07
C ALA A 214 -10.13 30.59 27.26
N PRO A 215 -11.30 29.95 27.00
CA PRO A 215 -12.45 30.62 26.38
C PRO A 215 -12.93 31.81 27.21
N LYS A 216 -13.43 32.85 26.54
CA LYS A 216 -13.86 34.12 27.16
C LYS A 216 -14.79 33.91 28.38
N GLY A 217 -15.70 32.93 28.32
CA GLY A 217 -16.64 32.62 29.41
C GLY A 217 -16.01 31.96 30.66
N LEU A 218 -14.80 31.41 30.56
CA LEU A 218 -14.12 30.73 31.67
C LEU A 218 -12.86 31.47 32.15
N ARG A 219 -12.43 32.53 31.45
CA ARG A 219 -11.31 33.38 31.87
C ARG A 219 -11.50 33.96 33.27
N SER A 220 -12.73 34.31 33.64
CA SER A 220 -13.05 34.84 34.98
C SER A 220 -12.85 33.78 36.07
N ILE A 221 -13.26 32.53 35.81
CA ILE A 221 -13.08 31.40 36.74
C ILE A 221 -11.60 31.01 36.83
N ALA A 222 -10.90 30.99 35.69
CA ALA A 222 -9.47 30.72 35.61
C ALA A 222 -8.64 31.73 36.41
N LYS A 223 -8.93 33.02 36.26
CA LYS A 223 -8.28 34.11 37.02
C LYS A 223 -8.53 34.03 38.53
N LEU A 224 -9.71 33.57 38.94
CA LEU A 224 -10.09 33.43 40.35
C LEU A 224 -9.49 32.18 41.01
N ALA A 225 -9.35 31.08 40.28
CA ALA A 225 -8.90 29.80 40.85
C ALA A 225 -7.37 29.71 40.98
N CYS A 226 -6.60 30.22 39.99
CA CYS A 226 -5.14 30.14 39.99
C CYS A 226 -4.49 30.88 38.81
N SER A 227 -3.57 31.82 39.07
CA SER A 227 -2.87 32.63 38.05
C SER A 227 -1.85 31.87 37.18
N ASP A 228 -1.24 30.80 37.72
CA ASP A 228 -0.14 30.05 37.08
C ASP A 228 -0.46 28.55 36.88
N CYS A 229 -1.73 28.18 36.89
CA CYS A 229 -2.13 26.79 36.74
C CYS A 229 -2.12 26.35 35.28
N LYS A 230 -1.66 25.11 35.06
CA LYS A 230 -1.82 24.41 33.78
C LYS A 230 -3.00 23.44 33.90
N ILE A 231 -3.77 23.29 32.83
CA ILE A 231 -4.67 22.14 32.67
C ILE A 231 -3.87 21.05 31.98
N LEU A 232 -3.86 19.88 32.59
CA LEU A 232 -3.47 18.64 31.96
C LEU A 232 -4.75 17.96 31.48
N ILE A 233 -4.74 17.57 30.21
CA ILE A 233 -5.75 16.73 29.59
C ILE A 233 -5.08 15.40 29.33
N GLU A 234 -5.65 14.35 29.89
CA GLU A 234 -5.25 12.97 29.65
C GLU A 234 -6.46 12.29 29.01
N ALA A 235 -6.29 11.71 27.83
CA ALA A 235 -7.33 10.94 27.18
C ALA A 235 -6.82 9.53 26.88
N ASN A 236 -7.55 8.54 27.36
CA ASN A 236 -7.22 7.12 27.21
C ASN A 236 -8.39 6.40 26.56
N LEU A 237 -8.10 5.37 25.78
CA LEU A 237 -9.11 4.51 25.18
C LEU A 237 -9.74 3.63 26.27
N THR A 238 -11.07 3.50 26.27
CA THR A 238 -11.80 2.62 27.20
C THR A 238 -12.13 1.27 26.58
N SER A 239 -12.26 1.25 25.26
CA SER A 239 -12.46 0.02 24.49
C SER A 239 -11.67 0.08 23.19
N LEU A 240 -11.53 -1.09 22.57
CA LEU A 240 -10.93 -1.24 21.25
C LEU A 240 -11.67 -0.34 20.24
N PRO A 241 -10.98 0.62 19.59
CA PRO A 241 -11.58 1.40 18.52
C PRO A 241 -11.99 0.49 17.36
N THR A 242 -13.10 0.82 16.72
CA THR A 242 -13.63 0.02 15.61
C THR A 242 -13.73 0.87 14.36
N LEU A 243 -13.25 0.33 13.24
CA LEU A 243 -13.41 0.89 11.92
C LEU A 243 -14.36 -0.01 11.11
N ALA A 244 -15.37 0.60 10.53
CA ALA A 244 -16.33 -0.06 9.64
C ALA A 244 -16.34 0.65 8.29
N ILE A 245 -16.29 -0.14 7.20
CA ILE A 245 -16.40 0.40 5.85
C ILE A 245 -17.76 0.00 5.27
N ASP A 246 -18.48 0.98 4.76
CA ASP A 246 -19.76 0.78 4.09
C ASP A 246 -19.88 1.72 2.88
N TYR A 247 -20.98 1.64 2.13
CA TYR A 247 -21.21 2.44 0.92
C TYR A 247 -21.09 3.97 1.14
N ASN A 248 -21.23 4.44 2.38
CA ASN A 248 -21.15 5.85 2.74
C ASN A 248 -19.72 6.36 3.04
N GLY A 249 -18.73 5.46 3.09
CA GLY A 249 -17.34 5.75 3.42
C GLY A 249 -16.82 4.97 4.63
N ILE A 250 -15.76 5.49 5.23
CA ILE A 250 -15.05 4.82 6.33
C ILE A 250 -15.49 5.46 7.66
N ALA A 251 -16.16 4.70 8.51
CA ALA A 251 -16.60 5.16 9.83
C ALA A 251 -15.67 4.62 10.92
N VAL A 252 -15.11 5.53 11.73
CA VAL A 252 -14.27 5.19 12.88
C VAL A 252 -15.00 5.56 14.16
N THR A 253 -15.13 4.61 15.07
CA THR A 253 -15.72 4.81 16.40
C THR A 253 -14.64 4.64 17.46
N ILE A 254 -14.48 5.68 18.27
CA ILE A 254 -13.47 5.74 19.34
C ILE A 254 -14.21 6.00 20.66
N ASP A 255 -14.06 5.10 21.61
CA ASP A 255 -14.57 5.26 22.97
C ASP A 255 -13.39 5.48 23.92
N GLY A 256 -13.50 6.49 24.79
CA GLY A 256 -12.41 6.87 25.67
C GLY A 256 -12.82 7.67 26.88
N ILE A 257 -11.96 7.71 27.88
CA ILE A 257 -12.05 8.57 29.04
C ILE A 257 -11.17 9.79 28.82
N ILE A 258 -11.69 10.95 29.18
CA ILE A 258 -11.00 12.23 29.17
C ILE A 258 -10.98 12.74 30.62
N ASP A 259 -9.79 12.80 31.18
CA ASP A 259 -9.52 13.40 32.49
C ASP A 259 -8.90 14.78 32.31
N LEU A 260 -9.53 15.77 32.93
CA LEU A 260 -9.04 17.12 33.07
C LEU A 260 -8.50 17.29 34.49
N LYS A 261 -7.21 17.61 34.61
CA LYS A 261 -6.51 17.81 35.88
C LYS A 261 -5.92 19.22 35.92
N PHE A 262 -6.03 19.88 37.07
CA PHE A 262 -5.25 21.07 37.35
C PHE A 262 -3.85 20.67 37.81
N LEU A 263 -2.82 21.31 37.26
CA LEU A 263 -1.44 21.21 37.74
C LEU A 263 -1.03 22.55 38.38
N ARG A 264 -0.67 22.50 39.66
CA ARG A 264 -0.17 23.65 40.43
C ARG A 264 1.03 23.22 41.28
N LYS A 265 2.19 23.85 41.10
CA LYS A 265 3.42 23.55 41.88
C LYS A 265 3.69 22.03 41.99
N ASN A 266 3.61 21.31 40.87
CA ASN A 266 3.73 19.84 40.76
C ASN A 266 2.68 18.99 41.50
N LYS A 267 1.60 19.58 42.04
CA LYS A 267 0.44 18.82 42.53
C LYS A 267 -0.68 18.83 41.51
N THR A 268 -1.23 17.65 41.24
CA THR A 268 -2.39 17.46 40.37
C THR A 268 -3.68 17.43 41.18
N SER A 269 -4.75 17.97 40.63
CA SER A 269 -6.09 17.91 41.23
C SER A 269 -7.13 17.70 40.14
N ASP A 270 -7.94 16.64 40.29
CA ASP A 270 -8.95 16.30 39.28
C ASP A 270 -10.01 17.39 39.18
N LEU A 271 -10.22 17.90 37.97
CA LEU A 271 -11.25 18.86 37.65
C LEU A 271 -12.51 18.14 37.21
N ILE A 272 -12.40 17.35 36.15
CA ILE A 272 -13.50 16.66 35.48
C ILE A 272 -12.98 15.34 34.91
N GLY A 273 -13.72 14.26 35.12
CA GLY A 273 -13.58 13.02 34.36
C GLY A 273 -14.84 12.80 33.53
N ALA A 274 -14.67 12.57 32.23
CA ALA A 274 -15.76 12.32 31.29
C ALA A 274 -15.44 11.12 30.41
N GLU A 275 -16.45 10.31 30.15
CA GLU A 275 -16.39 9.25 29.15
C GLU A 275 -16.98 9.81 27.86
N GLY A 276 -16.35 9.51 26.73
CA GLY A 276 -16.68 10.08 25.44
C GLY A 276 -16.70 9.03 24.35
N LYS A 277 -17.70 9.13 23.47
CA LYS A 277 -17.80 8.38 22.23
C LYS A 277 -17.67 9.35 21.06
N ILE A 278 -16.61 9.17 20.28
CA ILE A 278 -16.30 9.99 19.12
C ILE A 278 -16.55 9.16 17.87
N ARG A 279 -17.36 9.69 16.95
CA ARG A 279 -17.61 9.11 15.63
C ARG A 279 -17.02 10.01 14.55
N VAL A 280 -16.20 9.42 13.71
CA VAL A 280 -15.48 10.09 12.64
C VAL A 280 -15.82 9.43 11.32
N LEU A 281 -16.06 10.24 10.29
CA LEU A 281 -16.19 9.78 8.93
C LEU A 281 -14.96 10.24 8.14
N VAL A 282 -14.26 9.27 7.58
CA VAL A 282 -13.09 9.45 6.75
C VAL A 282 -13.49 9.16 5.30
N LYS A 283 -13.13 10.08 4.41
CA LYS A 283 -13.35 9.94 2.96
C LYS A 283 -12.03 10.18 2.21
N PRO A 284 -11.33 9.12 1.79
CA PRO A 284 -10.23 9.25 0.84
C PRO A 284 -10.70 9.77 -0.52
N PHE A 285 -9.83 10.53 -1.17
CA PHE A 285 -10.01 11.01 -2.55
C PHE A 285 -8.65 11.14 -3.24
N PHE A 286 -8.63 10.99 -4.56
CA PHE A 286 -7.41 11.15 -5.35
C PHE A 286 -7.19 12.59 -5.78
N ARG A 287 -5.93 13.04 -5.72
CA ARG A 287 -5.47 14.29 -6.35
C ARG A 287 -4.04 14.11 -6.83
N GLN A 288 -3.77 14.37 -8.11
CA GLN A 288 -2.41 14.35 -8.69
C GLN A 288 -1.64 13.04 -8.38
N SER A 289 -2.26 11.89 -8.61
CA SER A 289 -1.68 10.55 -8.36
C SER A 289 -1.33 10.25 -6.89
N LYS A 290 -1.85 11.04 -5.96
CA LYS A 290 -1.75 10.82 -4.51
C LYS A 290 -3.12 10.55 -3.90
N ILE A 291 -3.16 9.65 -2.93
CA ILE A 291 -4.36 9.42 -2.10
C ILE A 291 -4.37 10.44 -0.98
N HIS A 292 -5.27 11.41 -1.05
CA HIS A 292 -5.58 12.30 0.07
C HIS A 292 -6.77 11.79 0.85
N SER A 293 -6.99 12.33 2.04
CA SER A 293 -8.17 12.01 2.82
C SER A 293 -8.70 13.18 3.61
N GLU A 294 -10.01 13.33 3.56
CA GLU A 294 -10.74 14.27 4.38
C GLU A 294 -11.27 13.56 5.63
N ILE A 295 -10.98 14.13 6.80
CA ILE A 295 -11.42 13.61 8.09
C ILE A 295 -12.47 14.58 8.62
N SER A 296 -13.71 14.10 8.74
CA SER A 296 -14.84 14.88 9.24
C SER A 296 -15.39 14.25 10.52
N MET A 297 -15.62 15.07 11.55
CA MET A 297 -16.26 14.62 12.78
C MET A 297 -17.77 14.60 12.57
N THR A 298 -18.40 13.43 12.63
CA THR A 298 -19.85 13.29 12.38
C THR A 298 -20.68 13.35 13.64
N GLY A 299 -20.12 12.94 14.78
CA GLY A 299 -20.81 12.98 16.05
C GLY A 299 -19.89 12.84 17.23
N VAL A 300 -20.22 13.52 18.31
CA VAL A 300 -19.52 13.39 19.58
C VAL A 300 -20.53 13.35 20.72
N ASP A 301 -20.42 12.35 21.57
CA ASP A 301 -21.21 12.21 22.77
C ASP A 301 -20.30 12.12 24.00
N PHE A 302 -20.62 12.86 25.06
CA PHE A 302 -19.85 12.90 26.30
C PHE A 302 -20.74 12.72 27.52
N LYS A 303 -20.38 11.75 28.35
CA LYS A 303 -21.00 11.46 29.62
C LYS A 303 -20.03 11.78 30.76
N VAL A 304 -20.32 12.86 31.47
CA VAL A 304 -19.50 13.29 32.62
C VAL A 304 -19.81 12.40 33.83
N TYR A 305 -18.81 11.70 34.35
CA TYR A 305 -18.98 10.80 35.51
C TYR A 305 -18.28 11.33 36.78
N LYS A 306 -17.28 12.21 36.66
CA LYS A 306 -16.57 12.80 37.81
C LYS A 306 -16.47 14.31 37.66
N VAL A 307 -16.83 15.04 38.72
CA VAL A 307 -16.61 16.49 38.82
C VAL A 307 -15.97 16.76 40.18
N GLY A 308 -14.71 17.19 40.19
CA GLY A 308 -13.97 17.49 41.41
C GLY A 308 -14.41 18.77 42.13
N MET A 309 -15.24 19.59 41.46
CA MET A 309 -15.84 20.80 42.03
C MET A 309 -17.27 20.51 42.55
N ARG A 310 -17.48 20.55 43.87
CA ARG A 310 -18.84 20.43 44.46
C ARG A 310 -19.68 21.67 44.10
N GLY A 311 -20.94 21.46 43.68
CA GLY A 311 -21.94 22.53 43.49
C GLY A 311 -22.02 23.15 42.08
N ILE A 312 -22.63 24.35 42.03
CA ILE A 312 -23.16 25.19 40.91
C ILE A 312 -22.33 25.25 39.60
N PHE A 313 -21.14 24.68 39.55
CA PHE A 313 -20.21 24.73 38.41
C PHE A 313 -20.30 23.52 37.46
N ALA A 314 -21.09 22.48 37.77
CA ALA A 314 -21.25 21.30 36.92
C ALA A 314 -21.78 21.60 35.50
N SER A 315 -22.66 22.60 35.36
CA SER A 315 -23.20 23.03 34.05
C SER A 315 -22.14 23.77 33.20
N SER A 316 -21.30 24.59 33.85
CA SER A 316 -20.17 25.28 33.20
C SER A 316 -19.04 24.32 32.82
N ALA A 317 -18.81 23.27 33.62
CA ALA A 317 -17.88 22.17 33.32
C ALA A 317 -18.29 21.38 32.05
N ARG A 318 -19.59 21.06 31.88
CA ARG A 318 -20.09 20.44 30.64
C ARG A 318 -19.90 21.34 29.42
N LYS A 319 -20.20 22.64 29.53
CA LYS A 319 -19.94 23.62 28.46
C LYS A 319 -18.46 23.73 28.11
N PHE A 320 -17.57 23.54 29.09
CA PHE A 320 -16.13 23.54 28.87
C PHE A 320 -15.67 22.31 28.08
N LEU A 321 -16.18 21.12 28.39
CA LEU A 321 -15.87 19.89 27.63
C LEU A 321 -16.30 20.02 26.16
N ASN A 322 -17.52 20.48 25.92
CA ASN A 322 -18.02 20.70 24.56
C ASN A 322 -17.22 21.77 23.78
N PHE A 323 -16.47 22.64 24.47
CA PHE A 323 -15.56 23.61 23.85
C PHE A 323 -14.14 23.05 23.66
N ILE A 324 -13.60 22.37 24.66
CA ILE A 324 -12.26 21.78 24.64
C ILE A 324 -12.18 20.70 23.57
N VAL A 325 -13.21 19.88 23.44
CA VAL A 325 -13.13 18.74 22.55
C VAL A 325 -12.92 19.20 21.11
N PRO A 326 -13.74 20.06 20.49
CA PRO A 326 -13.52 20.47 19.11
C PRO A 326 -12.27 21.32 18.88
N ARG A 327 -11.76 22.03 19.91
CA ARG A 327 -10.66 23.00 19.75
C ARG A 327 -9.28 22.53 20.20
N ALA A 328 -9.21 21.63 21.16
CA ALA A 328 -7.97 21.21 21.80
C ALA A 328 -7.73 19.71 21.63
N ILE A 329 -8.77 18.88 21.79
CA ILE A 329 -8.65 17.43 21.67
C ILE A 329 -8.80 17.01 20.21
N TRP A 330 -9.81 17.50 19.50
CA TRP A 330 -10.09 17.15 18.11
C TRP A 330 -8.94 17.50 17.18
N PRO A 331 -8.27 18.67 17.24
CA PRO A 331 -7.10 18.90 16.40
C PRO A 331 -5.95 17.95 16.71
N LYS A 332 -5.80 17.49 17.97
CA LYS A 332 -4.82 16.47 18.34
C LYS A 332 -5.22 15.09 17.85
N ILE A 333 -6.47 14.68 18.03
CA ILE A 333 -7.03 13.42 17.50
C ILE A 333 -6.95 13.43 15.98
N GLN A 334 -7.36 14.50 15.33
CA GLN A 334 -7.27 14.69 13.89
C GLN A 334 -5.81 14.60 13.45
N LYS A 335 -4.84 15.21 14.14
CA LYS A 335 -3.41 14.99 13.87
C LYS A 335 -2.97 13.53 14.04
N ARG A 336 -3.44 12.83 15.07
CA ARG A 336 -3.15 11.39 15.27
C ARG A 336 -3.78 10.51 14.20
N LEU A 337 -5.01 10.82 13.78
CA LEU A 337 -5.70 10.15 12.68
C LEU A 337 -5.09 10.54 11.31
N ARG A 338 -4.50 11.73 11.18
CA ARG A 338 -3.77 12.15 9.99
C ARG A 338 -2.52 11.30 9.75
N PHE A 339 -1.87 10.80 10.79
CA PHE A 339 -0.79 9.81 10.66
C PHE A 339 -1.31 8.50 10.04
N LEU A 340 -2.51 8.05 10.44
CA LEU A 340 -3.14 6.83 9.91
C LEU A 340 -3.63 6.97 8.46
N ILE A 341 -3.82 8.21 7.99
CA ILE A 341 -4.53 8.51 6.74
C ILE A 341 -3.77 9.59 5.92
N ASN A 342 -2.45 9.63 6.10
CA ASN A 342 -1.45 10.57 5.58
C ASN A 342 -1.99 11.73 4.69
N GLN A 343 -2.35 12.87 5.30
CA GLN A 343 -2.96 14.01 4.59
C GLN A 343 -2.11 14.60 3.46
N LYS A 344 -0.78 14.36 3.49
CA LYS A 344 0.16 14.78 2.44
C LYS A 344 0.02 13.98 1.14
N GLY A 345 -0.75 12.90 1.15
CA GLY A 345 -0.84 11.98 0.03
C GLY A 345 0.00 10.73 0.31
N ILE A 346 -0.59 9.55 0.18
CA ILE A 346 0.20 8.32 0.00
C ILE A 346 0.57 8.28 -1.48
N ASP A 347 1.87 8.31 -1.77
CA ASP A 347 2.35 8.01 -3.11
C ASP A 347 2.04 6.55 -3.39
N LEU A 348 1.25 6.29 -4.44
CA LEU A 348 1.08 4.93 -4.93
C LEU A 348 2.47 4.41 -5.32
N PRO A 349 2.78 3.13 -5.05
CA PRO A 349 4.05 2.55 -5.45
C PRO A 349 4.23 2.78 -6.94
N LYS A 350 5.26 3.56 -7.28
CA LYS A 350 5.61 3.84 -8.67
C LYS A 350 6.25 2.58 -9.21
N ILE A 351 5.49 1.82 -9.98
CA ILE A 351 6.05 0.75 -10.79
C ILE A 351 6.71 1.45 -11.97
N CYS A 352 8.00 1.26 -12.14
CA CYS A 352 8.74 1.96 -13.18
C CYS A 352 8.21 1.61 -14.57
N GLY A 353 8.22 2.58 -15.49
CA GLY A 353 7.65 2.45 -16.83
C GLY A 353 6.15 2.12 -16.86
N VAL A 354 5.46 2.24 -15.72
CA VAL A 354 4.02 2.09 -15.58
C VAL A 354 3.45 3.37 -15.01
N GLU A 355 2.66 4.08 -15.81
CA GLU A 355 1.95 5.28 -15.36
C GLU A 355 0.51 4.93 -15.04
N LEU A 356 0.07 5.26 -13.81
CA LEU A 356 -1.32 5.06 -13.38
C LEU A 356 -2.22 6.17 -13.91
N GLN A 357 -3.34 5.78 -14.51
CA GLN A 357 -4.33 6.67 -15.12
C GLN A 357 -5.74 6.37 -14.58
N ASN A 358 -6.65 7.35 -14.68
CA ASN A 358 -8.07 7.19 -14.35
C ASN A 358 -8.35 6.62 -12.95
N LEU A 359 -7.59 7.03 -11.94
CA LEU A 359 -7.74 6.57 -10.57
C LEU A 359 -9.16 6.78 -10.02
N HIS A 360 -9.78 5.71 -9.50
CA HIS A 360 -11.11 5.72 -8.91
C HIS A 360 -11.15 5.07 -7.52
N ILE A 361 -11.97 5.62 -6.64
CA ILE A 361 -12.23 5.07 -5.29
C ILE A 361 -13.72 4.77 -5.19
N ASP A 362 -14.05 3.51 -4.95
CA ASP A 362 -15.38 3.04 -4.62
C ASP A 362 -15.40 2.45 -3.20
N TYR A 363 -16.59 2.42 -2.60
CA TYR A 363 -16.81 1.82 -1.28
C TYR A 363 -17.79 0.67 -1.40
N ILE A 364 -17.39 -0.47 -0.85
CA ILE A 364 -18.26 -1.61 -0.65
C ILE A 364 -18.33 -1.95 0.83
N ARG A 365 -19.32 -2.75 1.20
CA ARG A 365 -19.39 -3.24 2.57
C ARG A 365 -18.09 -4.00 2.91
N HIS A 366 -17.45 -3.58 4.00
CA HIS A 366 -16.18 -4.10 4.53
C HIS A 366 -14.90 -3.80 3.73
N ALA A 367 -14.94 -3.01 2.64
CA ALA A 367 -13.73 -2.65 1.91
C ALA A 367 -13.80 -1.35 1.09
N VAL A 368 -12.64 -0.75 0.87
CA VAL A 368 -12.41 0.27 -0.14
C VAL A 368 -11.86 -0.41 -1.39
N VAL A 369 -12.40 -0.04 -2.56
CA VAL A 369 -11.91 -0.51 -3.86
C VAL A 369 -11.21 0.66 -4.53
N LEU A 370 -9.92 0.50 -4.80
CA LEU A 370 -9.15 1.39 -5.65
C LEU A 370 -9.07 0.76 -7.02
N SER A 371 -9.41 1.51 -8.07
CA SER A 371 -9.33 1.01 -9.44
C SER A 371 -8.56 2.01 -10.30
N THR A 372 -7.74 1.51 -11.21
CA THR A 372 -6.86 2.33 -12.03
C THR A 372 -6.56 1.63 -13.34
N ASP A 373 -6.40 2.43 -14.38
CA ASP A 373 -5.76 2.00 -15.61
C ASP A 373 -4.26 2.23 -15.48
N PHE A 374 -3.48 1.57 -16.34
CA PHE A 374 -2.07 1.84 -16.42
C PHE A 374 -1.56 1.79 -17.85
N THR A 375 -0.54 2.57 -18.15
CA THR A 375 0.17 2.54 -19.43
C THR A 375 1.58 2.06 -19.24
N VAL A 376 2.03 1.13 -20.07
CA VAL A 376 3.39 0.59 -20.07
C VAL A 376 4.19 1.21 -21.19
N ASP A 377 5.43 1.64 -20.91
CA ASP A 377 6.37 2.02 -21.96
C ASP A 377 6.80 0.78 -22.76
N LYS A 378 6.14 0.61 -23.92
CA LYS A 378 6.34 -0.53 -24.82
C LYS A 378 7.77 -0.57 -25.38
N ASP A 379 8.32 0.57 -25.78
CA ASP A 379 9.64 0.61 -26.40
C ASP A 379 10.71 0.23 -25.39
N HIS A 380 10.49 0.62 -24.14
CA HIS A 380 11.31 0.21 -23.03
C HIS A 380 11.27 -1.30 -22.79
N LEU A 381 10.06 -1.85 -22.65
CA LEU A 381 9.86 -3.28 -22.42
C LEU A 381 10.49 -4.13 -23.53
N LEU A 382 10.34 -3.71 -24.78
CA LEU A 382 10.91 -4.42 -25.93
C LEU A 382 12.44 -4.39 -25.95
N ARG A 383 13.06 -3.31 -25.48
CA ARG A 383 14.52 -3.22 -25.39
C ARG A 383 15.06 -4.19 -24.34
N ALA A 384 14.49 -4.19 -23.15
CA ALA A 384 14.89 -5.09 -22.07
C ALA A 384 14.72 -6.57 -22.47
N PHE A 385 13.58 -6.91 -23.09
CA PHE A 385 13.35 -8.27 -23.57
C PHE A 385 14.37 -8.70 -24.63
N ARG A 386 14.76 -7.81 -25.55
CA ARG A 386 15.79 -8.12 -26.57
C ARG A 386 17.15 -8.40 -25.95
N GLU A 387 17.54 -7.61 -24.95
CA GLU A 387 18.80 -7.79 -24.26
C GLU A 387 18.86 -9.10 -23.47
N PHE A 388 17.77 -9.45 -22.79
CA PHE A 388 17.62 -10.76 -22.16
C PHE A 388 17.83 -11.91 -23.17
N MET A 389 17.16 -11.82 -24.33
CA MET A 389 17.32 -12.82 -25.39
C MET A 389 18.77 -12.88 -25.92
N ASP A 390 19.43 -11.74 -26.09
CA ASP A 390 20.83 -11.69 -26.54
C ASP A 390 21.79 -12.31 -25.50
N GLU A 391 21.54 -12.10 -24.21
CA GLU A 391 22.35 -12.69 -23.13
C GLU A 391 22.15 -14.21 -23.04
N ASP A 392 20.92 -14.70 -23.12
CA ASP A 392 20.62 -16.13 -23.10
C ASP A 392 21.22 -16.86 -24.31
N LEU A 393 21.17 -16.24 -25.49
CA LEU A 393 21.86 -16.72 -26.69
C LEU A 393 23.38 -16.79 -26.50
N ARG A 394 23.99 -15.81 -25.81
CA ARG A 394 25.43 -15.83 -25.50
C ARG A 394 25.77 -16.97 -24.53
N LYS A 395 25.00 -17.13 -23.45
CA LYS A 395 25.18 -18.22 -22.48
C LYS A 395 25.10 -19.59 -23.15
N THR A 396 24.11 -19.80 -24.02
CA THR A 396 23.91 -21.05 -24.75
C THR A 396 25.05 -21.34 -25.72
N LYS A 397 25.58 -20.33 -26.41
CA LYS A 397 26.77 -20.46 -27.27
C LYS A 397 28.02 -20.84 -26.45
N THR A 398 28.26 -20.17 -25.32
CA THR A 398 29.41 -20.45 -24.46
C THR A 398 29.36 -21.87 -23.87
N VAL A 399 28.18 -22.36 -23.46
CA VAL A 399 28.01 -23.75 -22.99
C VAL A 399 28.27 -24.76 -24.10
N ARG A 400 27.79 -24.52 -25.32
CA ARG A 400 28.08 -25.38 -26.48
C ARG A 400 29.58 -25.38 -26.83
N GLU A 401 30.24 -24.23 -26.76
CA GLU A 401 31.69 -24.11 -26.98
C GLU A 401 32.51 -24.82 -25.88
N LEU A 402 32.05 -24.78 -24.63
CA LEU A 402 32.67 -25.50 -23.50
C LEU A 402 32.49 -27.02 -23.62
N ASN A 403 31.31 -27.49 -24.03
CA ASN A 403 31.03 -28.91 -24.24
C ASN A 403 31.66 -29.47 -25.52
N ASN A 404 32.02 -28.62 -26.48
CA ASN A 404 32.72 -29.00 -27.71
C ASN A 404 34.25 -28.87 -27.62
N LYS A 405 34.83 -28.53 -26.46
CA LYS A 405 36.28 -28.66 -26.27
C LYS A 405 36.65 -30.15 -26.28
N PRO A 406 37.54 -30.60 -27.19
CA PRO A 406 38.02 -31.98 -27.15
C PRO A 406 38.72 -32.21 -25.81
N HIS A 407 38.33 -33.27 -25.10
CA HIS A 407 39.15 -33.82 -24.02
C HIS A 407 40.45 -34.33 -24.65
N TYR A 408 41.48 -33.49 -24.65
CA TYR A 408 42.84 -33.94 -24.88
C TYR A 408 43.31 -34.64 -23.60
N LEU A 409 43.33 -35.97 -23.66
CA LEU A 409 44.12 -36.84 -22.77
C LEU A 409 45.57 -36.88 -23.24
#